data_AF-A0A813IWI9-F1
#
_entry.id   AF-A0A813IWI9-F1
#
_cell.length_a   1.000
_cell.length_b   1.000
_cell.length_c   1.000
_cell.angle_alpha   90.00
_cell.angle_beta   90.00
_cell.angle_gamma   90.00
#
_symmetry.space_group_name_H-M   'P 1'
#
loop_
_entity.id
_entity.type
_entity.pdbx_description
1 polymer ?
#
loop_
_entity_poly.entity_id
_entity_poly.type
_entity_poly.pdbx_seq_one_letter_code
_entity_poly.pdbx_strand_id
1 'polypeptide(L)'
;MIVPGQDVAGMESINGGSAGSFDHLMQAARAQCGSTSCVLVTNPVGFRTQDQLHIHFRNYNGGGAAMKSRLEKALCGTSGWRPFSACGGGKAQLFGGFPGVFSAVAGAYGGGSLANVGIAVFFTTACGGGMKTMVLATSHCSIEHSISSR
;
A
#
# COMPACT_ATOMS: atom_id res chain seq x y z
N MET A 1 12.19 -7.37 3.81
CA MET A 1 11.14 -6.65 4.55
C MET A 1 11.75 -5.44 5.26
N ILE A 2 10.94 -4.44 5.61
CA ILE A 2 11.31 -3.30 6.47
C ILE A 2 10.50 -3.38 7.77
N VAL A 3 11.15 -3.11 8.90
CA VAL A 3 10.58 -3.14 10.25
C VAL A 3 11.14 -1.90 10.99
N PRO A 4 10.35 -1.18 11.81
CA PRO A 4 10.90 -0.12 12.64
C PRO A 4 11.86 -0.68 13.70
N GLY A 5 12.87 0.10 14.09
CA GLY A 5 13.80 -0.29 15.17
C GLY A 5 13.19 -0.22 16.58
N GLN A 6 11.96 0.27 16.69
CA GLN A 6 11.18 0.36 17.92
C GLN A 6 10.00 -0.62 17.86
N ASP A 7 9.51 -1.02 19.03
CA ASP A 7 8.35 -1.90 19.16
C ASP A 7 7.08 -1.16 18.72
N VAL A 8 6.50 -1.63 17.62
CA VAL A 8 5.28 -1.09 17.01
C VAL A 8 4.48 -2.29 16.56
N ALA A 9 3.36 -2.57 17.20
CA ALA A 9 2.62 -3.81 16.97
C ALA A 9 2.16 -3.99 15.51
N GLY A 10 1.77 -2.89 14.83
CA GLY A 10 1.37 -2.97 13.43
C GLY A 10 0.53 -1.80 12.94
N MET A 11 -0.34 -2.07 11.97
CA MET A 11 -1.22 -1.08 11.35
C MET A 11 -2.15 -0.38 12.35
N GLU A 12 -2.52 -1.07 13.44
CA GLU A 12 -3.32 -0.53 14.53
C GLU A 12 -2.65 0.61 15.30
N SER A 13 -1.31 0.68 15.26
CA SER A 13 -0.50 1.77 15.83
C SER A 13 -0.46 3.02 14.93
N ILE A 14 -1.03 2.93 13.73
CA ILE A 14 -0.99 3.99 12.71
C ILE A 14 -2.38 4.63 12.60
N ASN A 15 -2.44 5.96 12.73
CA ASN A 15 -3.64 6.78 12.54
C ASN A 15 -3.27 8.16 11.99
N GLY A 16 -4.23 9.07 11.82
CA GLY A 16 -3.99 10.41 11.27
C GLY A 16 -2.97 11.26 12.06
N GLY A 17 -2.81 11.02 13.35
CA GLY A 17 -1.83 11.72 14.19
C GLY A 17 -0.43 11.11 14.17
N SER A 18 -0.31 9.81 13.91
CA SER A 18 0.98 9.10 13.92
C SER A 18 1.53 8.73 12.54
N ALA A 19 0.69 8.73 11.49
CA ALA A 19 1.08 8.20 10.17
C ALA A 19 2.34 8.84 9.57
N GLY A 20 2.48 10.16 9.72
CA GLY A 20 3.64 10.88 9.19
C GLY A 20 4.98 10.42 9.77
N SER A 21 5.01 9.96 11.03
CA SER A 21 6.24 9.46 11.63
C SER A 21 6.65 8.08 11.07
N PHE A 22 5.74 7.34 10.43
CA PHE A 22 6.00 6.02 9.86
C PHE A 22 6.22 6.02 8.35
N ASP A 23 5.90 7.10 7.63
CA ASP A 23 6.04 7.17 6.17
C ASP A 23 7.45 6.89 5.65
N HIS A 24 8.47 7.22 6.45
CA HIS A 24 9.87 6.93 6.12
C HIS A 24 10.14 5.42 5.94
N LEU A 25 9.38 4.53 6.61
CA LEU A 25 9.50 3.08 6.46
C LEU A 25 9.05 2.62 5.06
N MET A 26 7.99 3.23 4.51
CA MET A 26 7.53 2.97 3.15
C MET A 26 8.55 3.48 2.12
N GLN A 27 9.17 4.64 2.39
CA GLN A 27 10.26 5.15 1.56
C GLN A 27 11.48 4.22 1.60
N ALA A 28 11.83 3.67 2.76
CA ALA A 28 12.89 2.67 2.89
C ALA A 28 12.56 1.38 2.12
N ALA A 29 11.30 0.92 2.15
CA ALA A 29 10.86 -0.25 1.41
C ALA A 29 10.92 -0.02 -0.12
N ARG A 30 10.52 1.16 -0.58
CA ARG A 30 10.67 1.56 -1.99
C ARG A 30 12.13 1.57 -2.43
N ALA A 31 13.06 2.03 -1.58
CA ALA A 31 14.48 2.06 -1.92
C ALA A 31 15.04 0.65 -2.21
N GLN A 32 14.43 -0.40 -1.63
CA GLN A 32 14.75 -1.79 -1.91
C GLN A 32 14.02 -2.35 -3.15
N CYS A 33 12.79 -1.90 -3.41
CA CYS A 33 11.97 -2.39 -4.53
C CYS A 33 11.06 -1.27 -5.07
N GLY A 34 11.56 -0.50 -6.04
CA GLY A 34 10.86 0.66 -6.63
C GLY A 34 10.58 0.56 -8.13
N SER A 35 10.77 -0.62 -8.73
CA SER A 35 10.52 -0.86 -10.16
C SER A 35 9.04 -1.12 -10.45
N THR A 36 8.67 -1.13 -11.73
CA THR A 36 7.32 -1.48 -12.19
C THR A 36 6.95 -2.96 -11.99
N SER A 37 7.87 -3.82 -11.56
CA SER A 37 7.62 -5.22 -11.19
C SER A 37 7.47 -5.43 -9.68
N CYS A 38 7.69 -4.38 -8.88
CA CYS A 38 7.64 -4.44 -7.43
C CYS A 38 6.25 -4.15 -6.88
N VAL A 39 6.00 -4.69 -5.69
CA VAL A 39 4.89 -4.30 -4.82
C VAL A 39 5.38 -4.17 -3.39
N LEU A 40 4.94 -3.11 -2.71
CA LEU A 40 5.10 -2.96 -1.25
C LEU A 40 3.79 -3.32 -0.56
N VAL A 41 3.84 -4.11 0.51
CA VAL A 41 2.63 -4.61 1.17
C VAL A 41 2.71 -4.47 2.69
N THR A 42 1.63 -4.00 3.30
CA THR A 42 1.36 -4.15 4.74
C THR A 42 0.04 -4.89 4.96
N ASN A 43 0.00 -5.68 6.02
CA ASN A 43 -1.17 -6.49 6.37
C ASN A 43 -1.90 -5.90 7.58
N PRO A 44 -3.24 -5.89 7.57
CA PRO A 44 -4.03 -5.48 8.72
C PRO A 44 -3.91 -6.48 9.88
N VAL A 45 -4.41 -6.07 11.05
CA VAL A 45 -4.56 -6.95 12.21
C VAL A 45 -5.43 -8.16 11.83
N GLY A 46 -5.07 -9.35 12.31
CA GLY A 46 -5.75 -10.61 11.98
C GLY A 46 -5.35 -11.24 10.64
N PHE A 47 -4.53 -10.57 9.82
CA PHE A 47 -4.02 -11.09 8.54
C PHE A 47 -2.49 -11.15 8.49
N ARG A 48 -1.86 -11.22 9.66
CA ARG A 48 -0.42 -11.35 9.85
C ARG A 48 -0.14 -12.33 10.98
N THR A 49 1.07 -12.88 11.00
CA THR A 49 1.53 -13.81 12.05
C THR A 49 2.50 -13.17 13.04
N GLN A 50 3.03 -11.99 12.74
CA GLN A 50 3.95 -11.25 13.59
C GLN A 50 3.24 -9.99 14.11
N ASP A 51 3.29 -9.77 15.42
CA ASP A 51 2.78 -8.57 16.08
C ASP A 51 3.85 -7.49 16.16
N GLN A 52 4.42 -7.21 15.00
CA GLN A 52 5.37 -6.13 14.76
C GLN A 52 5.07 -5.54 13.38
N LEU A 53 5.03 -4.22 13.24
CA LEU A 53 4.84 -3.53 11.98
C LEU A 53 5.92 -3.96 11.00
N HIS A 54 5.51 -4.49 9.86
CA HIS A 54 6.43 -4.87 8.81
C HIS A 54 5.86 -4.55 7.44
N ILE A 55 6.75 -4.10 6.56
CA ILE A 55 6.46 -3.82 5.16
C ILE A 55 7.20 -4.85 4.32
N HIS A 56 6.44 -5.65 3.59
CA HIS A 56 6.99 -6.53 2.57
C HIS A 56 7.34 -5.71 1.33
N PHE A 57 8.50 -5.96 0.74
CA PHE A 57 8.86 -5.49 -0.59
C PHE A 57 9.21 -6.72 -1.41
N ARG A 58 8.51 -6.93 -2.52
CA ARG A 58 8.60 -8.16 -3.31
C ARG A 58 8.40 -7.84 -4.79
N ASN A 59 8.88 -8.71 -5.66
CA ASN A 59 8.32 -8.76 -7.02
C ASN A 59 6.91 -9.34 -6.95
N TYR A 60 5.99 -8.74 -7.70
CA TYR A 60 4.64 -9.28 -7.79
C TYR A 60 4.60 -10.53 -8.67
N ASN A 61 3.60 -11.39 -8.46
CA ASN A 61 3.34 -12.56 -9.30
C ASN A 61 2.33 -12.24 -10.42
N GLY A 62 1.86 -13.23 -11.18
CA GLY A 62 0.85 -13.03 -12.23
C GLY A 62 -0.47 -12.40 -11.73
N GLY A 63 -0.88 -12.72 -10.50
CA GLY A 63 -2.04 -12.09 -9.85
C GLY A 63 -1.80 -10.62 -9.54
N GLY A 64 -0.58 -10.25 -9.13
CA GLY A 64 -0.21 -8.86 -8.93
C GLY A 64 -0.07 -8.07 -10.24
N ALA A 65 0.37 -8.72 -11.33
CA ALA A 65 0.36 -8.11 -12.66
C ALA A 65 -1.09 -7.79 -13.11
N ALA A 66 -2.02 -8.72 -12.90
CA ALA A 66 -3.44 -8.51 -13.18
C ALA A 66 -4.04 -7.41 -12.28
N MET A 67 -3.70 -7.38 -10.99
CA MET A 67 -4.13 -6.32 -10.07
C MET A 67 -3.60 -4.95 -10.52
N LYS A 68 -2.32 -4.86 -10.88
CA LYS A 68 -1.69 -3.65 -11.40
C LYS A 68 -2.41 -3.14 -12.66
N SER A 69 -2.70 -4.01 -13.61
CA SER A 69 -3.44 -3.63 -14.83
C SER A 69 -4.85 -3.10 -14.53
N ARG A 70 -5.56 -3.72 -13.56
CA ARG A 70 -6.87 -3.22 -13.11
C ARG A 70 -6.76 -1.85 -12.45
N LEU A 71 -5.73 -1.62 -11.64
CA LEU A 71 -5.46 -0.31 -11.04
C LEU A 71 -5.15 0.75 -12.11
N GLU A 72 -4.28 0.44 -13.07
CA GLU A 72 -3.97 1.35 -14.18
C GLU A 72 -5.24 1.74 -14.94
N LYS A 73 -6.07 0.77 -15.31
CA LYS A 73 -7.35 1.02 -16.00
C LYS A 73 -8.31 1.89 -15.17
N ALA A 74 -8.34 1.70 -13.85
CA ALA A 74 -9.24 2.44 -12.97
C ALA A 74 -8.75 3.86 -12.61
N LEU A 75 -7.43 4.07 -12.61
CA LEU A 75 -6.82 5.27 -12.02
C LEU A 75 -6.15 6.20 -13.04
N CYS A 76 -5.66 5.70 -14.18
CA CYS A 76 -5.04 6.58 -15.17
C CYS A 76 -6.04 7.65 -15.66
N GLY A 77 -5.61 8.92 -15.70
CA GLY A 77 -6.48 10.04 -16.08
C GLY A 77 -7.46 10.50 -15.00
N THR A 78 -7.34 10.00 -13.77
CA THR A 78 -8.24 10.32 -12.65
C THR A 78 -7.48 10.98 -11.51
N SER A 79 -8.21 11.62 -10.59
CA SER A 79 -7.65 12.28 -9.41
C SER A 79 -8.36 11.81 -8.13
N GLY A 80 -7.63 11.87 -7.01
CA GLY A 80 -8.15 11.54 -5.68
C GLY A 80 -8.38 10.04 -5.43
N TRP A 81 -8.89 9.74 -4.23
CA TRP A 81 -9.25 8.39 -3.81
C TRP A 81 -10.51 7.91 -4.51
N ARG A 82 -10.43 6.73 -5.14
CA ARG A 82 -11.55 6.08 -5.81
C ARG A 82 -11.93 4.78 -5.11
N PRO A 83 -13.23 4.43 -5.03
CA PRO A 83 -13.62 3.09 -4.65
C PRO A 83 -12.96 2.05 -5.55
N PHE A 84 -12.43 0.98 -4.98
CA PHE A 84 -11.77 -0.08 -5.72
C PHE A 84 -12.07 -1.46 -5.11
N SER A 85 -12.73 -2.31 -5.89
CA SER A 85 -13.11 -3.66 -5.46
C SER A 85 -11.97 -4.66 -5.67
N ALA A 86 -10.95 -4.58 -4.82
CA ALA A 86 -9.91 -5.62 -4.70
C ALA A 86 -10.29 -6.64 -3.63
N CYS A 87 -10.68 -6.12 -2.46
CA CYS A 87 -11.13 -6.89 -1.32
C CYS A 87 -11.74 -5.92 -0.29
N GLY A 88 -12.94 -6.25 0.21
CA GLY A 88 -13.73 -5.36 1.07
C GLY A 88 -14.08 -4.01 0.42
N GLY A 89 -14.39 -3.01 1.24
CA GLY A 89 -14.61 -1.62 0.82
C GLY A 89 -13.30 -0.89 0.54
N GLY A 90 -12.49 -1.41 -0.38
CA GLY A 90 -11.17 -0.86 -0.71
C GLY A 90 -11.23 0.46 -1.48
N LYS A 91 -10.13 1.22 -1.42
CA LYS A 91 -9.94 2.47 -2.17
C LYS A 91 -8.57 2.48 -2.82
N ALA A 92 -8.43 3.16 -3.95
CA ALA A 92 -7.14 3.32 -4.60
C ALA A 92 -6.95 4.75 -5.13
N GLN A 93 -5.70 5.19 -5.20
CA GLN A 93 -5.33 6.49 -5.75
C GLN A 93 -4.00 6.40 -6.52
N LEU A 94 -3.90 7.17 -7.60
CA LEU A 94 -2.69 7.40 -8.36
C LEU A 94 -2.00 8.69 -7.89
N PHE A 95 -0.69 8.63 -7.69
CA PHE A 95 0.16 9.72 -7.28
C PHE A 95 1.25 9.95 -8.34
N GLY A 96 1.56 11.23 -8.62
CA GLY A 96 2.62 11.61 -9.56
C GLY A 96 4.05 11.34 -9.04
N GLY A 97 4.20 11.02 -7.76
CA GLY A 97 5.46 10.64 -7.12
C GLY A 97 5.19 9.59 -6.05
N PHE A 98 6.13 9.39 -5.13
CA PHE A 98 5.92 8.52 -3.96
C PHE A 98 5.37 9.34 -2.79
N PRO A 99 4.11 9.12 -2.36
CA PRO A 99 3.52 9.90 -1.28
C PRO A 99 4.01 9.41 0.09
N GLY A 100 3.70 10.17 1.14
CA GLY A 100 3.60 9.60 2.48
C GLY A 100 2.43 8.61 2.50
N VAL A 101 2.72 7.33 2.26
CA VAL A 101 1.73 6.28 2.01
C VAL A 101 0.78 6.10 3.19
N PHE A 102 1.30 6.02 4.42
CA PHE A 102 0.46 5.91 5.61
C PHE A 102 -0.35 7.18 5.82
N SER A 103 0.25 8.36 5.65
CA SER A 103 -0.48 9.63 5.80
C SER A 103 -1.61 9.77 4.78
N ALA A 104 -1.35 9.39 3.52
CA ALA A 104 -2.34 9.42 2.46
C ALA A 104 -3.51 8.48 2.74
N VAL A 105 -3.22 7.24 3.20
CA VAL A 105 -4.25 6.25 3.55
C VAL A 105 -5.02 6.66 4.80
N ALA A 106 -4.35 7.13 5.85
CA ALA A 106 -5.02 7.65 7.06
C ALA A 106 -6.00 8.77 6.72
N GLY A 107 -5.60 9.73 5.88
CA GLY A 107 -6.50 10.78 5.37
C GLY A 107 -7.71 10.22 4.61
N ALA A 108 -7.52 9.18 3.78
CA ALA A 108 -8.59 8.52 3.02
C ALA A 108 -9.65 7.82 3.89
N TYR A 109 -9.28 7.48 5.13
CA TYR A 109 -10.11 6.82 6.13
C TYR A 109 -10.47 7.77 7.30
N GLY A 110 -10.39 9.08 7.09
CA GLY A 110 -10.84 10.08 8.07
C GLY A 110 -9.94 10.22 9.31
N GLY A 111 -8.70 9.74 9.24
CA GLY A 111 -7.71 9.85 10.32
C GLY A 111 -7.83 8.81 11.43
N GLY A 112 -8.78 7.88 11.33
CA GLY A 112 -8.93 6.78 12.27
C GLY A 112 -7.76 5.79 12.25
N SER A 113 -7.80 4.81 13.16
CA SER A 113 -6.82 3.72 13.19
C SER A 113 -6.86 2.92 11.88
N LEU A 114 -5.68 2.57 11.38
CA LEU A 114 -5.51 1.71 10.20
C LEU A 114 -5.51 0.21 10.55
N ALA A 115 -5.91 -0.18 11.76
CA ALA A 115 -5.90 -1.57 12.23
C ALA A 115 -6.45 -2.57 11.19
N ASN A 116 -7.56 -2.21 10.54
CA ASN A 116 -8.25 -3.06 9.57
C ASN A 116 -7.88 -2.78 8.12
N VAL A 117 -6.85 -1.97 7.86
CA VAL A 117 -6.46 -1.54 6.52
C VAL A 117 -5.20 -2.28 6.07
N GLY A 118 -5.30 -3.00 4.94
CA GLY A 118 -4.14 -3.50 4.21
C GLY A 118 -3.71 -2.48 3.16
N ILE A 119 -2.41 -2.36 2.91
CA ILE A 119 -1.89 -1.44 1.88
C ILE A 119 -1.06 -2.22 0.88
N ALA A 120 -1.31 -2.01 -0.41
CA ALA A 120 -0.47 -2.47 -1.50
C ALA A 120 -0.06 -1.26 -2.37
N VAL A 121 1.24 -1.12 -2.62
CA VAL A 121 1.80 -0.03 -3.42
C VAL A 121 2.43 -0.58 -4.69
N PHE A 122 1.93 -0.15 -5.84
CA PHE A 122 2.43 -0.52 -7.16
C PHE A 122 3.05 0.68 -7.86
N PHE A 123 4.00 0.42 -8.75
CA PHE A 123 4.66 1.45 -9.56
C PHE A 123 4.30 1.29 -11.03
N THR A 124 4.04 2.38 -11.74
CA THR A 124 3.65 2.33 -13.16
C THR A 124 4.18 3.51 -13.96
N THR A 125 4.52 3.26 -15.22
CA THR A 125 4.77 4.28 -16.25
C THR A 125 3.62 4.39 -17.26
N ALA A 126 2.61 3.52 -17.16
CA ALA A 126 1.52 3.41 -18.14
C ALA A 126 0.56 4.61 -18.12
N CYS A 127 0.46 5.32 -17.00
CA CYS A 127 -0.44 6.48 -16.86
C CYS A 127 0.17 7.81 -17.34
N GLY A 128 1.24 7.77 -18.15
CA GLY A 128 1.94 8.95 -18.71
C GLY A 128 2.67 9.81 -17.67
N GLY A 129 3.53 10.72 -18.11
CA GLY A 129 4.19 11.70 -17.24
C GLY A 129 5.23 11.12 -16.27
N GLY A 130 5.88 10.02 -16.65
CA GLY A 130 6.95 9.39 -15.87
C GLY A 130 6.48 8.28 -14.92
N MET A 131 7.34 7.93 -13.96
CA MET A 131 7.03 6.92 -12.94
C MET A 131 5.99 7.46 -11.96
N LYS A 132 4.91 6.69 -11.76
CA LYS A 132 3.82 7.00 -10.82
C LYS A 132 3.66 5.89 -9.79
N THR A 133 3.00 6.24 -8.69
CA THR A 133 2.69 5.33 -7.59
C THR A 133 1.19 5.12 -7.51
N MET A 134 0.74 3.87 -7.50
CA MET A 134 -0.65 3.51 -7.22
C MET A 134 -0.70 2.92 -5.81
N VAL A 135 -1.47 3.55 -4.92
CA VAL A 135 -1.70 3.05 -3.57
C VAL A 135 -3.09 2.44 -3.52
N LEU A 136 -3.17 1.16 -3.17
CA LEU A 136 -4.40 0.42 -2.91
C LEU A 136 -4.51 0.18 -1.40
N ALA A 137 -5.59 0.66 -0.80
CA ALA A 137 -5.97 0.37 0.57
C ALA A 137 -7.16 -0.61 0.57
N THR A 138 -7.01 -1.76 1.21
CA THR A 138 -8.07 -2.75 1.41
C THR A 138 -8.67 -2.62 2.81
N SER A 139 -9.87 -3.16 3.02
CA SER A 139 -10.57 -3.10 4.31
C SER A 139 -10.90 -4.51 4.79
N HIS A 140 -10.48 -4.86 6.01
CA HIS A 140 -10.68 -6.15 6.67
C HIS A 140 -10.14 -7.37 5.90
N CYS A 141 -9.06 -7.20 5.13
CA CYS A 141 -8.39 -8.30 4.45
C CYS A 141 -6.99 -7.94 3.95
N SER A 142 -6.17 -8.99 3.76
CA SER A 142 -4.90 -8.93 3.03
C SER A 142 -5.04 -9.58 1.65
N ILE A 143 -4.32 -9.01 0.68
CA ILE A 143 -4.17 -9.56 -0.67
C ILE A 143 -2.74 -10.04 -0.95
N GLU A 144 -1.84 -10.06 0.03
CA GLU A 144 -0.40 -10.34 -0.14
C GLU A 144 -0.15 -11.62 -0.95
N HIS A 145 -0.76 -12.74 -0.54
CA HIS A 145 -0.59 -14.04 -1.19
C HIS A 145 -1.15 -14.08 -2.61
N SER A 146 -2.15 -13.25 -2.91
CA SER A 146 -2.77 -13.19 -4.24
C SER A 146 -1.93 -12.36 -5.23
N ILE A 147 -1.04 -11.50 -4.74
CA ILE A 147 -0.33 -10.54 -5.59
C ILE A 147 1.20 -10.65 -5.58
N SER A 148 1.79 -11.42 -4.66
CA SER A 148 3.24 -11.51 -4.54
C SER A 148 3.74 -12.95 -4.54
N SER A 149 4.96 -13.15 -5.03
CA SER A 149 5.66 -14.43 -4.85
C SER A 149 6.10 -14.58 -3.39
N ARG A 150 5.93 -15.79 -2.85
CA ARG A 150 6.46 -16.14 -1.51
C ARG A 150 7.98 -16.00 -1.47
#